data_AF-A0A9E6EPH1-F1
#
_entry.id   AF-A0A9E6EPH1-F1
#
_cell.length_a   1.000
_cell.length_b   1.000
_cell.length_c   1.000
_cell.angle_alpha   90.00
_cell.angle_beta   90.00
_cell.angle_gamma   90.00
#
_symmetry.space_group_name_H-M   'P 1'
#
loop_
_entity.id
_entity.type
_entity.pdbx_description
1 polymer ?
#
loop_
_entity_poly.entity_id
_entity_poly.type
_entity_poly.pdbx_seq_one_letter_code
_entity_poly.pdbx_strand_id
1 'polypeptide(L)' 'MSDQPNNPLHGLTLEKILCDLVNHYGWDELYKMIEIRCFYNETSIKSILKF' A
#
# COMPACT_ATOMS: atom_id res chain seq x y z
N MET A 1 0.06 24.43 4.34
CA MET A 1 0.54 23.04 4.40
C MET A 1 1.36 22.96 5.67
N SER A 2 0.83 22.31 6.71
CA SER A 2 1.49 22.21 8.01
C SER A 2 2.74 21.33 7.89
N ASP A 3 3.91 21.94 8.01
CA ASP A 3 5.17 21.22 8.19
C ASP A 3 5.02 20.28 9.40
N GLN A 4 5.26 18.98 9.18
CA GLN A 4 5.22 17.94 10.22
C GLN A 4 6.65 17.51 10.52
N PRO A 5 7.41 18.32 11.30
CA PRO A 5 8.77 17.96 11.67
C PRO A 5 8.75 16.62 12.42
N ASN A 6 9.54 15.66 11.95
CA ASN A 6 9.66 14.28 12.46
C ASN A 6 8.46 13.36 12.21
N ASN A 7 7.69 13.55 11.14
CA ASN A 7 6.67 12.57 10.78
C ASN A 7 7.33 11.20 10.49
N PRO A 8 7.01 10.13 11.25
CA PRO A 8 7.61 8.80 11.05
C PRO A 8 7.22 8.16 9.71
N LEU A 9 6.20 8.70 9.04
CA LEU A 9 5.78 8.29 7.70
C LEU A 9 6.49 9.06 6.58
N HIS A 10 7.28 10.08 6.93
CA HIS A 10 8.01 10.89 5.95
C HIS A 10 9.14 10.07 5.33
N GLY A 11 9.16 10.00 3.99
CA GLY A 11 10.16 9.25 3.23
C GLY A 11 9.87 7.74 3.11
N LEU A 12 8.71 7.27 3.54
CA LEU A 12 8.28 5.90 3.26
C LEU A 12 7.93 5.76 1.78
N THR A 13 8.38 4.67 1.17
CA THR A 13 8.02 4.33 -0.20
C THR A 13 6.61 3.75 -0.24
N LEU A 14 5.95 3.90 -1.39
CA LEU A 14 4.67 3.24 -1.64
C LEU A 14 4.77 1.72 -1.42
N GLU A 15 5.92 1.12 -1.76
CA GLU A 15 6.21 -0.30 -1.50
C GLU A 15 6.11 -0.64 -0.03
N LYS A 16 6.75 0.17 0.82
CA LYS A 16 6.81 -0.04 2.26
C LYS A 16 5.41 0.03 2.88
N ILE A 17 4.65 1.06 2.50
CA ILE A 17 3.28 1.25 2.96
C ILE A 17 2.38 0.10 2.50
N LEU A 18 2.48 -0.31 1.22
CA LEU A 18 1.68 -1.41 0.70
C LEU A 18 2.02 -2.75 1.36
N CYS A 19 3.32 -3.03 1.59
CA CYS A 19 3.74 -4.21 2.35
C CYS A 19 3.12 -4.22 3.75
N ASP A 20 3.18 -3.09 4.48
CA ASP A 20 2.65 -3.01 5.83
C ASP A 20 1.13 -3.19 5.86
N LEU A 21 0.41 -2.61 4.90
CA LEU A 21 -1.05 -2.80 4.76
C LEU A 21 -1.41 -4.25 4.48
N VAL A 22 -0.71 -4.91 3.55
CA VAL A 22 -0.95 -6.32 3.22
C VAL A 22 -0.59 -7.24 4.39
N ASN A 23 0.49 -6.95 5.12
CA ASN A 23 0.87 -7.71 6.31
C ASN A 23 -0.13 -7.56 7.45
N HIS A 24 -0.74 -6.38 7.59
CA HIS A 24 -1.66 -6.10 8.68
C HIS A 24 -3.08 -6.60 8.40
N TYR A 25 -3.57 -6.45 7.17
CA TYR A 25 -4.97 -6.75 6.81
C TYR A 25 -5.12 -7.99 5.94
N GLY A 26 -4.09 -8.39 5.20
CA GLY A 26 -4.20 -9.40 4.16
C GLY A 26 -4.89 -8.89 2.89
N TRP A 27 -4.73 -9.62 1.79
CA TRP A 27 -5.27 -9.22 0.49
C TRP A 27 -6.80 -9.24 0.43
N ASP A 28 -7.43 -10.25 1.04
CA ASP A 28 -8.89 -10.40 1.05
C ASP A 28 -9.61 -9.21 1.70
N GLU A 29 -9.11 -8.73 2.84
CA GLU A 29 -9.72 -7.58 3.53
C GLU A 29 -9.44 -6.28 2.80
N LEU A 30 -8.23 -6.10 2.24
CA LEU A 30 -7.93 -4.92 1.43
C LEU A 30 -8.80 -4.85 0.18
N TYR A 31 -9.12 -5.98 -0.46
CA TYR A 31 -10.04 -6.02 -1.59
C TYR A 31 -11.47 -5.61 -1.22
N LYS A 32 -11.94 -6.02 -0.03
CA LYS A 32 -13.25 -5.63 0.48
C LYS A 32 -13.33 -4.14 0.83
N MET A 33 -12.25 -3.59 1.39
CA MET A 33 -12.17 -2.18 1.77
C MET A 33 -11.94 -1.28 0.56
N ILE A 34 -11.18 -1.75 -0.41
CA ILE A 34 -10.72 -1.00 -1.56
C ILE A 34 -10.92 -1.87 -2.79
N GLU A 35 -11.97 -1.58 -3.56
CA GLU A 35 -12.36 -2.31 -4.77
C GLU A 35 -11.41 -2.00 -5.96
N ILE A 36 -10.10 -2.16 -5.74
CA ILE A 36 -9.07 -1.99 -6.75
C ILE A 36 -8.89 -3.33 -7.48
N ARG A 37 -9.26 -3.34 -8.77
CA ARG A 37 -9.10 -4.49 -9.68
C ARG A 37 -7.65 -4.98 -9.83
N CYS A 38 -6.65 -4.17 -9.47
CA CYS A 38 -5.24 -4.60 -9.52
C CYS A 38 -4.91 -5.73 -8.52
N PHE A 39 -5.70 -5.90 -7.44
CA PHE A 39 -5.51 -7.02 -6.51
C PHE A 39 -6.04 -8.36 -7.04
N TYR A 40 -6.79 -8.35 -8.15
CA TYR A 40 -7.47 -9.52 -8.68
C TYR A 40 -6.63 -10.30 -9.72
N ASN A 41 -5.79 -9.62 -10.52
CA ASN A 41 -5.23 -10.25 -11.73
C ASN A 41 -3.74 -10.63 -11.71
N GLU A 42 -2.84 -9.96 -11.01
CA GLU A 42 -1.46 -10.47 -10.79
C GLU A 42 -0.84 -9.85 -9.52
N THR A 43 -0.78 -10.66 -8.46
CA THR A 43 -0.35 -10.31 -7.10
C THR A 43 1.16 -10.27 -6.98
N SER A 44 1.81 -9.22 -7.50
CA SER A 44 3.14 -8.86 -7.03
C SER A 44 3.18 -7.38 -6.71
N ILE A 45 3.68 -7.05 -5.53
CA ILE A 45 3.94 -5.67 -5.09
C ILE A 45 4.75 -4.93 -6.17
N LYS A 46 5.65 -5.63 -6.87
CA LYS A 46 6.45 -5.09 -7.98
C LYS A 46 5.62 -4.65 -9.20
N SER A 47 4.48 -5.29 -9.47
CA SER A 47 3.59 -4.92 -10.58
C SER A 47 2.78 -3.67 -10.25
N ILE A 48 2.41 -3.49 -8.99
CA ILE A 48 1.69 -2.30 -8.51
C ILE A 48 2.62 -1.07 -8.50
N LEU A 49 3.89 -1.26 -8.14
CA LEU A 49 4.88 -0.18 -8.10
C LEU A 49 5.40 0.26 -9.48
N LYS A 50 5.06 -0.46 -10.55
CA LYS A 50 5.43 -0.11 -11.92
C LYS A 50 4.41 0.82 -12.59
N PHE A 51 3.20 0.93 -12.04
CA PHE A 51 2.20 1.92 -12.43
C PHE A 51 2.42 3.23 -11.65
#